data_AF-A0A7W1YRB9-F1
#
_entry.id   AF-A0A7W1YRB9-F1
#
_cell.length_a   1.000
_cell.length_b   1.000
_cell.length_c   1.000
_cell.angle_alpha   90.00
_cell.angle_beta   90.00
_cell.angle_gamma   90.00
#
_symmetry.space_group_name_H-M   'P 1'
#
loop_
_entity.id
_entity.type
_entity.pdbx_description
1 polymer ?
#
loop_
_entity_poly.entity_id
_entity_poly.type
_entity_poly.pdbx_seq_one_letter_code
_entity_poly.pdbx_strand_id
1 'polypeptide(L)'
;MLTPAGRAQLNVAPVLRSRAELHQAWYSKLPAPQVRILQVLVAHSPEAWERPALASEAGQSPTSSGYTNNLGALRSLGLIDYPTPGKVVVTALLVLFSSVSTSEFFVIGRDSDLAYRFLMT
;
A
#
# COMPACT_ATOMS: atom_id res chain seq x y z
N MET A 1 3.96 7.27 -34.83
CA MET A 1 5.31 6.73 -34.53
C MET A 1 5.84 7.41 -33.27
N LEU A 2 6.15 6.66 -32.21
CA LEU A 2 6.77 7.19 -30.99
C LEU A 2 8.28 7.34 -31.23
N THR A 3 8.85 8.52 -30.99
CA THR A 3 10.27 8.79 -31.22
C THR A 3 11.17 8.05 -30.21
N PRO A 4 12.43 7.71 -30.59
CA PRO A 4 13.40 7.05 -29.71
C PRO A 4 13.66 7.82 -28.40
N ALA A 5 13.49 9.15 -28.40
CA ALA A 5 13.67 10.01 -27.24
C ALA A 5 12.67 9.75 -26.10
N GLY A 6 11.52 9.13 -26.37
CA GLY A 6 10.52 8.79 -25.35
C GLY A 6 10.85 7.54 -24.53
N ARG A 7 11.87 6.75 -24.90
CA ARG A 7 12.25 5.52 -24.19
C ARG A 7 13.32 5.71 -23.10
N ALA A 8 14.05 6.83 -23.12
CA ALA A 8 15.17 7.09 -22.20
C ALA A 8 14.78 7.86 -20.92
N GLN A 9 13.50 8.23 -20.77
CA GLN A 9 12.95 8.83 -19.55
C GLN A 9 11.85 7.95 -18.98
N LEU A 10 12.05 6.64 -18.98
CA LEU A 10 11.42 5.82 -17.95
C LEU A 10 12.20 6.10 -16.67
N ASN A 11 11.84 7.20 -16.00
CA ASN A 11 12.06 7.30 -14.56
C ASN A 11 11.39 6.04 -14.00
N VAL A 12 12.19 5.03 -13.67
CA VAL A 12 11.70 3.77 -13.13
C VAL A 12 11.08 4.16 -11.80
N ALA A 13 9.77 4.47 -11.83
CA ALA A 13 9.02 4.67 -10.61
C ALA A 13 9.37 3.48 -9.73
N PRO A 14 9.78 3.70 -8.46
CA PRO A 14 10.19 2.61 -7.60
C PRO A 14 9.03 1.60 -7.60
N VAL A 15 9.27 0.44 -8.21
CA VAL A 15 8.33 -0.67 -8.15
C VAL A 15 8.24 -0.98 -6.66
N LEU A 16 7.11 -0.63 -6.03
CA LEU A 16 6.90 -0.92 -4.62
C LEU A 16 6.94 -2.43 -4.47
N ARG A 17 8.03 -2.95 -3.90
CA ARG A 17 8.33 -4.38 -3.87
C ARG A 17 7.65 -5.09 -2.70
N SER A 18 7.16 -4.32 -1.73
CA SER A 18 6.48 -4.86 -0.56
C SER A 18 5.42 -3.90 0.02
N ARG A 19 4.51 -4.46 0.81
CA ARG A 19 3.54 -3.71 1.59
C ARG A 19 4.19 -2.67 2.52
N ALA A 20 5.32 -3.03 3.15
CA ALA A 20 6.05 -2.12 4.02
C ALA A 20 6.62 -0.91 3.25
N GLU A 21 7.14 -1.13 2.04
CA GLU A 21 7.60 -0.04 1.18
C GLU A 21 6.44 0.87 0.73
N LEU A 22 5.27 0.31 0.43
CA LEU A 22 4.06 1.11 0.14
C LEU A 22 3.68 1.98 1.34
N HIS A 23 3.62 1.39 2.54
CA HIS A 23 3.28 2.14 3.75
C HIS A 23 4.28 3.27 4.00
N GLN A 24 5.58 2.99 3.90
CA GLN A 24 6.62 4.01 4.06
C GLN A 24 6.55 5.11 3.00
N ALA A 25 6.24 4.76 1.75
CA ALA A 25 6.06 5.72 0.68
C ALA A 25 4.88 6.68 0.95
N TRP A 26 3.79 6.18 1.56
CA TRP A 26 2.70 7.04 2.01
C TRP A 26 3.08 7.87 3.24
N TYR A 27 3.69 7.26 4.25
CA TYR A 27 4.08 7.97 5.47
C TYR A 27 5.01 9.15 5.21
N SER A 28 5.91 9.05 4.23
CA SER A 28 6.81 10.15 3.86
C SER A 28 6.13 11.33 3.14
N LYS A 29 4.91 11.13 2.61
CA LYS A 29 4.17 12.15 1.84
C LYS A 29 3.04 12.81 2.63
N LEU A 30 2.69 12.28 3.79
CA LEU A 30 1.55 12.74 4.59
C LEU A 30 2.01 13.62 5.76
N PRO A 31 1.24 14.66 6.13
CA PRO A 31 1.45 15.38 7.38
C PRO A 31 1.41 14.45 8.60
N ALA A 32 2.21 14.75 9.63
CA ALA A 32 2.36 13.91 10.81
C ALA A 32 1.01 13.49 11.49
N PRO A 33 -0.01 14.37 11.62
CA PRO A 33 -1.31 13.95 12.16
C PRO A 33 -2.04 12.90 11.31
N GLN A 34 -1.88 12.93 10.00
CA GLN A 34 -2.48 11.96 9.08
C GLN A 34 -1.74 10.62 9.15
N VAL A 35 -0.40 10.66 9.24
CA VAL A 35 0.44 9.47 9.45
C VAL A 35 0.01 8.71 10.71
N ARG A 36 -0.20 9.41 11.83
CA ARG A 36 -0.63 8.77 13.09
C ARG A 36 -1.96 8.05 12.95
N ILE A 37 -2.96 8.66 12.31
CA ILE A 37 -4.26 8.00 12.06
C ILE A 37 -4.06 6.75 11.20
N LEU A 38 -3.30 6.88 10.11
CA LEU A 38 -3.11 5.81 9.16
C LEU A 38 -2.33 4.64 9.77
N GLN A 39 -1.35 4.90 10.64
CA GLN A 39 -0.62 3.86 11.37
C GLN A 39 -1.53 3.03 12.27
N VAL A 40 -2.42 3.68 13.04
CA VAL A 40 -3.39 2.97 13.89
C VAL A 40 -4.27 2.04 13.05
N LEU A 41 -4.83 2.55 11.94
CA LEU A 41 -5.70 1.76 11.07
C LEU A 41 -4.97 0.62 10.35
N VAL A 42 -3.72 0.84 9.92
CA VAL A 42 -2.90 -0.20 9.27
C VAL A 42 -2.54 -1.31 10.27
N ALA A 43 -2.18 -0.94 11.50
CA ALA A 43 -1.79 -1.90 12.55
C ALA A 43 -2.94 -2.84 12.93
N HIS A 44 -4.19 -2.37 12.84
CA HIS A 44 -5.39 -3.13 13.20
C HIS A 44 -6.22 -3.57 11.98
N SER A 45 -5.66 -3.50 10.77
CA SER A 45 -6.38 -3.91 9.56
C SER A 45 -6.73 -5.41 9.61
N PRO A 46 -7.95 -5.82 9.21
CA PRO A 46 -9.00 -5.05 8.52
C PRO A 46 -10.09 -4.45 9.43
N GLU A 47 -9.84 -4.30 10.72
CA GLU A 47 -10.86 -3.85 11.68
C GLU A 47 -11.30 -2.40 11.43
N ALA A 48 -12.61 -2.17 11.53
CA ALA A 48 -13.19 -0.83 11.44
C ALA A 48 -13.25 -0.18 12.82
N TRP A 49 -12.76 1.05 12.92
CA TRP A 49 -12.67 1.80 14.17
C TRP A 49 -13.76 2.87 14.30
N GLU A 50 -14.28 3.02 15.51
CA GLU A 50 -15.13 4.18 15.86
C GLU A 50 -14.31 5.47 15.78
N ARG A 51 -14.84 6.50 15.11
CA ARG A 51 -14.15 7.79 14.92
C ARG A 51 -13.60 8.39 16.22
N PRO A 52 -14.32 8.39 17.36
CA PRO A 52 -13.78 8.95 18.59
C PRO A 52 -12.64 8.10 19.18
N ALA A 53 -12.74 6.78 19.14
CA ALA A 53 -11.71 5.88 19.63
C ALA A 53 -10.42 6.01 18.80
N LEU A 54 -10.55 6.06 17.47
CA LEU A 54 -9.44 6.29 16.55
C LEU A 54 -8.75 7.63 16.82
N ALA A 55 -9.50 8.69 17.11
CA ALA A 55 -8.92 9.98 17.44
C ALA A 55 -8.05 9.90 18.70
N SER A 56 -8.60 9.29 19.76
CA SER A 56 -7.88 9.07 21.03
C SER A 56 -6.58 8.29 20.82
N GLU A 57 -6.67 7.17 20.09
CA GLU A 57 -5.52 6.31 19.79
C GLU A 57 -4.46 7.03 18.95
N ALA A 58 -4.87 7.86 17.98
CA ALA A 58 -3.97 8.65 17.14
C ALA A 58 -3.44 9.93 17.83
N GLY A 59 -3.71 10.13 19.12
CA GLY A 59 -3.31 11.31 19.88
C GLY A 59 -3.95 12.61 19.38
N GLN A 60 -5.21 12.55 18.97
CA GLN A 60 -5.99 13.67 18.45
C GLN A 60 -7.29 13.85 19.24
N SER A 61 -7.82 15.08 19.21
CA SER A 61 -9.13 15.36 19.82
C SER A 61 -10.27 14.87 18.91
N PRO A 62 -11.18 14.01 19.41
CA PRO A 62 -12.36 13.54 18.68
C PRO A 62 -13.28 14.65 18.15
N THR A 63 -13.32 15.79 18.85
CA THR A 63 -14.22 16.91 18.56
C THR A 63 -13.56 18.00 17.73
N SER A 64 -12.27 17.88 17.43
CA SER A 64 -11.56 18.89 16.65
C SER A 64 -11.94 18.86 15.17
N SER A 65 -12.07 20.03 14.56
CA SER A 65 -12.20 20.18 13.12
C SER A 65 -10.96 19.65 12.38
N GLY A 66 -9.77 19.81 12.97
CA GLY A 66 -8.51 19.29 12.43
C GLY A 66 -8.53 17.77 12.21
N TYR A 67 -9.01 17.00 13.20
CA TYR A 67 -9.17 15.55 13.05
C TYR A 67 -10.16 15.20 11.93
N THR A 68 -11.32 15.86 11.89
CA THR A 68 -12.32 15.64 10.84
C THR A 68 -11.77 15.96 9.45
N ASN A 69 -10.98 17.03 9.31
CA ASN A 69 -10.33 17.41 8.06
C ASN A 69 -9.27 16.38 7.64
N ASN A 70 -8.50 15.85 8.59
CA ASN A 70 -7.51 14.79 8.31
C ASN A 70 -8.18 13.52 7.78
N LEU A 71 -9.31 13.10 8.37
CA LEU A 71 -10.09 11.96 7.85
C LEU A 71 -10.61 12.25 6.44
N GLY A 72 -11.14 13.45 6.18
CA GLY A 72 -11.57 13.86 4.85
C GLY A 72 -10.45 13.76 3.81
N ALA A 73 -9.26 14.30 4.13
CA ALA A 73 -8.09 14.27 3.26
C ALA A 73 -7.61 12.83 2.98
N LEU A 74 -7.50 11.98 4.02
CA LEU A 74 -7.11 10.58 3.88
C LEU A 74 -8.09 9.79 3.00
N ARG A 75 -9.40 10.06 3.12
CA ARG A 75 -10.42 9.45 2.25
C ARG A 75 -10.32 9.94 0.81
N SER A 76 -10.09 11.24 0.59
CA SER A 76 -9.89 11.78 -0.76
C SER A 76 -8.66 11.19 -1.46
N LEU A 77 -7.64 10.78 -0.68
CA LEU A 77 -6.48 10.05 -1.20
C LEU A 77 -6.75 8.54 -1.42
N GLY A 78 -7.92 8.03 -1.05
CA GLY A 78 -8.28 6.62 -1.19
C GLY A 78 -7.58 5.68 -0.20
N LEU A 79 -7.07 6.22 0.92
CA LEU A 79 -6.32 5.45 1.92
C LEU A 79 -7.23 4.85 3.00
N ILE A 80 -8.39 5.46 3.22
CA ILE A 80 -9.40 5.01 4.17
C ILE A 80 -10.79 5.04 3.53
N ASP A 81 -11.71 4.30 4.13
CA ASP A 81 -13.13 4.36 3.80
C ASP A 81 -14.02 4.34 5.06
N TYR A 82 -15.31 4.61 4.86
CA TYR A 82 -16.32 4.63 5.92
C TYR A 82 -17.33 3.49 5.69
N PRO A 83 -17.11 2.30 6.28
CA PRO A 83 -17.95 1.13 6.00
C PRO A 83 -19.39 1.31 6.54
N THR A 84 -19.53 2.05 7.63
CA THR A 84 -20.81 2.47 8.22
C THR A 84 -20.65 3.88 8.79
N PRO A 85 -21.76 4.61 9.05
CA PRO A 85 -21.69 5.90 9.72
C PRO A 85 -20.89 5.81 11.03
N GLY A 86 -19.97 6.74 11.24
CA GLY A 86 -19.15 6.79 12.47
C GLY A 86 -17.94 5.85 12.49
N LYS A 87 -17.80 4.92 11.54
CA LYS A 87 -16.67 4.00 11.46
C LYS A 87 -15.67 4.35 10.35
N VAL A 88 -14.41 4.00 10.57
CA VAL A 88 -13.30 4.23 9.65
C VAL A 88 -12.49 2.95 9.49
N VAL A 89 -12.14 2.58 8.26
CA VAL A 89 -11.28 1.43 7.96
C VAL A 89 -10.21 1.82 6.94
N VAL A 90 -9.07 1.13 6.95
CA VAL A 90 -8.08 1.27 5.88
C VAL A 90 -8.58 0.59 4.60
N THR A 91 -8.34 1.19 3.44
CA THR A 91 -8.77 0.64 2.14
C THR A 91 -7.93 -0.57 1.74
N ALA A 92 -8.53 -1.49 0.98
CA ALA A 92 -7.88 -2.68 0.41
C ALA A 92 -6.58 -2.35 -0.38
N LEU A 93 -6.50 -1.14 -0.96
CA LEU A 93 -5.33 -0.67 -1.73
C LEU A 93 -4.04 -0.65 -0.90
N LEU A 94 -4.13 -0.47 0.41
CA LEU A 94 -2.98 -0.52 1.32
C LEU A 94 -2.61 -1.93 1.79
N VAL A 95 -3.40 -2.95 1.45
CA VAL A 95 -3.19 -4.34 1.88
C VAL A 95 -3.05 -5.34 0.72
N LEU A 96 -3.32 -4.92 -0.52
CA LEU A 96 -3.37 -5.76 -1.73
C LEU A 96 -2.04 -6.36 -2.21
N PHE A 97 -0.91 -6.07 -1.56
CA PHE A 97 0.34 -6.78 -1.84
C PHE A 97 0.36 -8.13 -1.12
N SER A 98 -0.42 -9.08 -1.64
CA SER A 98 -0.15 -10.49 -1.40
C SER A 98 1.18 -10.80 -2.08
N SER A 99 2.18 -11.24 -1.31
CA SER A 99 3.44 -11.72 -1.87
C SER A 99 3.13 -12.84 -2.85
N VAL A 100 3.21 -12.56 -4.15
CA VAL A 100 3.42 -13.64 -5.12
C VAL A 100 4.81 -14.14 -4.83
N SER A 101 4.91 -15.33 -4.24
CA SER A 101 6.18 -16.01 -4.08
C SER A 101 6.72 -16.22 -5.49
N THR A 102 7.76 -15.47 -5.83
CA THR A 102 8.52 -15.57 -7.09
C THR A 102 9.31 -16.88 -7.11
N SER A 103 8.63 -18.02 -7.01
CA SER A 103 9.24 -19.36 -7.11
C SER A 103 8.90 -20.06 -8.43
N GLU A 104 8.12 -19.45 -9.31
CA GLU A 104 7.86 -19.97 -10.67
C GLU A 104 8.24 -18.95 -11.76
N PHE A 105 9.42 -18.33 -11.67
CA PHE A 105 10.06 -17.84 -12.90
C PHE A 105 10.72 -19.03 -13.61
N PHE A 106 9.90 -19.78 -14.35
CA PHE A 106 10.37 -20.67 -15.39
C PHE A 106 11.12 -19.82 -16.43
N VAL A 107 12.43 -19.99 -16.50
CA VAL A 107 13.30 -19.39 -17.51
C VAL A 107 12.83 -19.94 -18.86
N ILE A 108 12.03 -19.17 -19.61
CA ILE A 108 11.86 -19.39 -21.05
C ILE A 108 13.13 -18.83 -21.71
N GLY A 109 14.23 -19.55 -21.47
CA GLY A 109 15.47 -19.42 -22.20
C GLY A 109 15.27 -20.05 -23.56
N ARG A 110 15.18 -19.20 -24.58
CA ARG A 110 15.70 -19.52 -25.90
C ARG A 110 17.17 -19.92 -25.70
N ASP A 111 17.44 -21.20 -25.59
CA ASP A 111 18.54 -21.87 -26.28
C ASP A 111 18.43 -23.37 -26.08
N SER A 112 18.26 -24.03 -27.21
CA SER A 112 18.28 -25.47 -27.41
C SER A 112 19.69 -26.00 -27.20
N ASP A 113 20.00 -26.52 -26.02
CA ASP A 113 20.82 -27.72 -25.89
C ASP A 113 20.80 -28.27 -24.45
N LEU A 114 20.87 -29.60 -24.32
CA LEU A 114 20.92 -30.36 -23.05
C LEU A 114 19.59 -30.64 -22.34
N ALA A 115 18.67 -31.27 -23.06
CA ALA A 115 17.68 -32.16 -22.43
C ALA A 115 18.32 -33.53 -22.12
N TYR A 116 17.92 -34.11 -20.98
CA TYR A 116 18.14 -35.50 -20.54
C TYR A 116 19.51 -35.91 -19.97
N ARG A 117 19.81 -35.53 -18.72
CA ARG A 117 20.52 -36.40 -17.74
C ARG A 117 20.26 -35.97 -16.30
N PHE A 118 19.17 -36.43 -15.67
CA PHE A 118 19.21 -36.91 -14.27
C PHE A 118 17.89 -37.62 -13.88
N LEU A 119 17.69 -38.81 -14.41
CA LEU A 119 17.07 -39.89 -13.65
C LEU A 119 18.20 -40.53 -12.84
N MET A 120 18.20 -40.37 -11.52
CA MET A 120 18.89 -41.27 -10.59
C MET A 120 18.03 -41.44 -9.33
N THR A 121 17.21 -42.49 -9.35
CA THR A 121 17.20 -43.49 -8.28
C THR A 121 17.39 -44.84 -8.97
#